data_AF-A0A935NUH1-F1
#
_entry.id   AF-A0A935NUH1-F1
#
_cell.length_a   1.000
_cell.length_b   1.000
_cell.length_c   1.000
_cell.angle_alpha   90.00
_cell.angle_beta   90.00
_cell.angle_gamma   90.00
#
_symmetry.space_group_name_H-M   'P 1'
#
loop_
_entity.id
_entity.type
_entity.pdbx_description
1 polymer ?
#
loop_
_entity_poly.entity_id
_entity_poly.type
_entity_poly.pdbx_seq_one_letter_code
_entity_poly.pdbx_strand_id
1 'polypeptide(L)'
;MTAQPSVAGPAASVGRIWAVALNTFREAARIRVLYGILVLVVASNLLALVMGEMSIREETRVARDVGLAGISLFGSLTAIFLGVFLLYSEVQRRTIHAIVSKPIERWEFVFGKYLGMALVLSVLVALFGLAMALLLGSQGVAPSLAVAKALVLAWAEVLTVAAIAIFFSSFSSPFLSGIFALGLFALGRLTPDIEAAAATAQGTWIPAVATVALELVPDLHLFSISGRMLDGVAVSVHGEFVGWGYVATALGYGALWILGLLAASSLLFQRRDFS
;
A
#
# COMPACT_ATOMS: atom_id res chain seq x y z
N MET A 1 22.70 22.05 38.58
CA MET A 1 21.31 22.02 38.07
C MET A 1 21.25 21.09 36.87
N THR A 2 20.99 19.81 37.11
CA THR A 2 20.81 18.78 36.08
C THR A 2 19.34 18.75 35.70
N ALA A 3 18.99 19.22 34.51
CA ALA A 3 17.62 19.10 34.00
C ALA A 3 17.30 17.61 33.78
N GLN A 4 16.32 17.09 34.51
CA GLN A 4 15.75 15.76 34.25
C GLN A 4 15.05 15.79 32.89
N PRO A 5 15.21 14.76 32.04
CA PRO A 5 14.37 14.63 30.86
C PRO A 5 12.97 14.24 31.33
N SER A 6 12.00 15.14 31.15
CA SER A 6 10.60 14.82 31.38
C SER A 6 10.15 13.82 30.31
N VAL A 7 10.19 12.52 30.65
CA VAL A 7 9.57 11.47 29.84
C VAL A 7 8.07 11.75 29.83
N ALA A 8 7.59 12.41 28.79
CA ALA A 8 6.17 12.72 28.64
C ALA A 8 5.39 11.41 28.59
N GLY A 9 4.31 11.30 29.37
CA GLY A 9 3.53 10.06 29.47
C GLY A 9 2.90 9.62 28.13
N PRO A 10 2.45 8.36 28.03
CA PRO A 10 1.92 7.78 26.79
C PRO A 10 0.71 8.53 26.18
N ALA A 11 -0.04 9.29 26.99
CA ALA A 11 -1.11 10.14 26.47
C ALA A 11 -0.58 11.34 25.64
N ALA A 12 0.58 11.89 26.03
CA ALA A 12 1.20 12.99 25.30
C ALA A 12 1.80 12.52 23.97
N SER A 13 2.33 11.29 23.91
CA SER A 13 2.85 10.69 22.68
C SER A 13 1.76 10.44 21.64
N VAL A 14 0.63 9.87 22.06
CA VAL A 14 -0.53 9.67 21.17
C VAL A 14 -1.02 11.00 20.58
N GLY A 15 -1.11 12.05 21.39
CA GLY A 15 -1.48 13.39 20.92
C GLY A 15 -0.51 13.96 19.88
N ARG A 16 0.81 13.75 20.06
CA ARG A 16 1.84 14.15 19.09
C ARG A 16 1.73 13.38 17.77
N ILE A 17 1.58 12.06 17.83
CA ILE A 17 1.41 11.20 16.65
C ILE A 17 0.19 11.64 15.85
N TRP A 18 -0.95 11.87 16.53
CA TRP A 18 -2.17 12.30 15.88
C TRP A 18 -2.04 13.69 15.24
N ALA A 19 -1.35 14.62 15.90
CA ALA A 19 -1.08 15.95 15.33
C ALA A 19 -0.24 15.86 14.04
N VAL A 20 0.79 15.01 14.03
CA VAL A 20 1.61 14.74 12.82
C VAL A 20 0.75 14.09 11.74
N ALA A 21 -0.08 13.11 12.10
CA ALA A 21 -0.98 12.42 11.17
C ALA A 21 -1.97 13.38 10.51
N LEU A 22 -2.61 14.25 11.28
CA LEU A 22 -3.58 15.21 10.77
C LEU A 22 -2.92 16.27 9.87
N ASN A 23 -1.71 16.72 10.23
CA ASN A 23 -0.95 17.62 9.36
C ASN A 23 -0.61 16.94 8.03
N THR A 24 -0.14 15.70 8.10
CA THR A 24 0.22 14.89 6.93
C THR A 24 -1.00 14.63 6.04
N PHE A 25 -2.14 14.32 6.63
CA PHE A 25 -3.41 14.15 5.90
C PHE A 25 -3.78 15.43 5.13
N ARG A 26 -3.70 16.60 5.78
CA ARG A 26 -3.99 17.90 5.14
C ARG A 26 -2.98 18.28 4.07
N GLU A 27 -1.70 17.93 4.26
CA GLU A 27 -0.66 18.11 3.25
C GLU A 27 -0.95 17.25 2.03
N ALA A 28 -1.16 15.94 2.24
CA ALA A 28 -1.45 14.97 1.21
C ALA A 28 -2.73 15.29 0.44
N ALA A 29 -3.83 15.63 1.12
CA ALA A 29 -5.11 15.96 0.48
C ALA A 29 -5.06 17.20 -0.43
N ARG A 30 -4.05 18.07 -0.27
CA ARG A 30 -3.84 19.25 -1.13
C ARG A 30 -2.99 18.94 -2.37
N ILE A 31 -2.42 17.74 -2.47
CA ILE A 31 -1.60 17.34 -3.61
C ILE A 31 -2.50 17.13 -4.83
N ARG A 32 -2.34 18.01 -5.83
CA ARG A 32 -3.17 17.98 -7.05
C ARG A 32 -3.05 16.67 -7.84
N VAL A 33 -1.91 15.98 -7.74
CA VAL A 33 -1.67 14.69 -8.40
C VAL A 33 -2.71 13.64 -8.00
N LEU A 34 -3.21 13.67 -6.76
CA LEU A 34 -4.25 12.73 -6.30
C LEU A 34 -5.55 12.84 -7.13
N TYR A 35 -5.93 14.04 -7.57
CA TYR A 35 -7.09 14.21 -8.45
C TYR A 35 -6.86 13.59 -9.83
N GLY A 36 -5.64 13.70 -10.37
CA GLY A 36 -5.28 13.06 -11.65
C GLY A 36 -5.35 11.53 -11.58
N ILE A 37 -4.89 10.95 -10.47
CA ILE A 37 -4.98 9.49 -10.25
C ILE A 37 -6.45 9.06 -10.12
N LEU A 38 -7.27 9.83 -9.41
CA LEU A 38 -8.71 9.53 -9.31
C LEU A 38 -9.38 9.49 -10.70
N VAL A 39 -9.05 10.45 -11.57
CA VAL A 39 -9.52 10.44 -12.95
C VAL A 39 -9.05 9.20 -13.70
N LEU A 40 -7.79 8.81 -13.53
CA LEU A 40 -7.21 7.64 -14.21
C LEU A 40 -7.90 6.34 -13.79
N VAL A 41 -8.27 6.19 -12.51
CA VAL A 41 -9.01 5.02 -12.03
C VAL A 41 -10.45 5.01 -12.54
N VAL A 42 -11.13 6.15 -12.54
CA VAL A 42 -12.48 6.22 -13.14
C VAL A 42 -12.40 5.87 -14.63
N ALA A 43 -11.41 6.40 -15.35
CA ALA A 43 -11.19 6.07 -16.76
C ALA A 43 -10.87 4.58 -16.97
N SER A 44 -10.08 3.95 -16.10
CA SER A 44 -9.80 2.51 -16.21
C SER A 44 -11.03 1.65 -15.95
N ASN A 45 -11.89 2.04 -15.01
CA ASN A 45 -13.16 1.35 -14.79
C ASN A 45 -14.12 1.54 -15.98
N LEU A 46 -14.17 2.73 -16.60
CA LEU A 46 -14.95 2.96 -17.82
C LEU A 46 -14.43 2.11 -18.99
N LEU A 47 -13.11 2.01 -19.15
CA LEU A 47 -12.50 1.13 -20.14
C LEU A 47 -12.86 -0.34 -19.89
N ALA A 48 -12.98 -0.74 -18.62
CA ALA A 48 -13.42 -2.08 -18.26
C ALA A 48 -14.84 -2.39 -18.75
N LEU A 49 -15.74 -1.40 -18.77
CA LEU A 49 -17.09 -1.56 -19.32
C LEU A 49 -17.03 -1.82 -20.83
N VAL A 50 -16.28 -0.99 -21.56
CA VAL A 50 -16.10 -1.14 -23.01
C VAL A 50 -15.53 -2.52 -23.35
N MET A 51 -14.56 -3.00 -22.58
CA MET A 51 -13.98 -4.33 -22.72
C MET A 51 -14.98 -5.44 -22.35
N GLY A 52 -15.84 -5.18 -21.37
CA GLY A 52 -16.91 -6.08 -20.95
C GLY A 52 -17.96 -6.29 -22.05
N GLU A 53 -18.41 -5.23 -22.72
CA GLU A 53 -19.37 -5.29 -23.83
C GLU A 53 -18.83 -6.08 -25.03
N MET A 54 -17.51 -6.05 -25.25
CA MET A 54 -16.86 -6.86 -26.30
C MET A 54 -16.75 -8.35 -25.93
N SER A 55 -17.02 -8.72 -24.67
CA SER A 55 -16.93 -10.11 -24.19
C SER A 55 -18.30 -10.79 -24.23
N ILE A 56 -18.46 -11.75 -25.16
CA ILE A 56 -19.74 -12.42 -25.48
C ILE A 56 -20.35 -13.21 -24.28
N ARG A 57 -19.59 -13.52 -23.23
CA ARG A 57 -20.05 -14.38 -22.10
C ARG A 57 -19.62 -13.97 -20.69
N GLU A 58 -18.83 -12.89 -20.51
CA GLU A 58 -18.22 -12.57 -19.20
C GLU A 58 -18.12 -11.06 -18.87
N GLU A 59 -19.05 -10.24 -19.36
CA GLU A 59 -19.04 -8.77 -19.19
C GLU A 59 -18.84 -8.33 -17.72
N THR A 60 -19.63 -8.86 -16.80
CA THR A 60 -19.61 -8.47 -15.37
C THR A 60 -18.33 -8.90 -14.66
N ARG A 61 -17.67 -9.94 -15.16
CA ARG A 61 -16.43 -10.47 -14.61
C ARG A 61 -15.24 -9.60 -15.00
N VAL A 62 -15.14 -9.22 -16.27
CA VAL A 62 -14.08 -8.34 -16.77
C VAL A 62 -14.12 -7.00 -16.04
N ALA A 63 -15.32 -6.44 -15.84
CA ALA A 63 -15.50 -5.20 -15.08
C ALA A 63 -14.98 -5.31 -13.63
N ARG A 64 -15.26 -6.42 -12.94
CA ARG A 64 -14.79 -6.66 -11.57
C ARG A 64 -13.28 -6.84 -11.50
N ASP A 65 -12.71 -7.65 -12.39
CA ASP A 65 -11.28 -7.96 -12.38
C ASP A 65 -10.44 -6.72 -12.73
N VAL A 66 -10.84 -5.96 -13.75
CA VAL A 66 -10.14 -4.73 -14.15
C VAL A 66 -10.34 -3.62 -13.10
N GLY A 67 -11.53 -3.51 -12.50
CA GLY A 67 -11.79 -2.56 -11.42
C GLY A 67 -10.89 -2.82 -10.22
N LEU A 68 -10.85 -4.06 -9.73
CA LEU A 68 -10.00 -4.46 -8.59
C LEU A 68 -8.51 -4.32 -8.92
N ALA A 69 -8.08 -4.73 -10.11
CA ALA A 69 -6.70 -4.55 -10.57
C ALA A 69 -6.33 -3.06 -10.65
N GLY A 70 -7.24 -2.21 -11.12
CA GLY A 70 -7.07 -0.76 -11.15
C GLY A 70 -6.92 -0.17 -9.75
N ILE A 71 -7.78 -0.56 -8.81
CA ILE A 71 -7.70 -0.12 -7.40
C ILE A 71 -6.35 -0.48 -6.79
N SER A 72 -5.95 -1.75 -6.92
CA SER A 72 -4.68 -2.25 -6.38
C SER A 72 -3.48 -1.55 -7.02
N LEU A 73 -3.41 -1.49 -8.35
CA LEU A 73 -2.29 -0.90 -9.08
C LEU A 73 -2.18 0.61 -8.82
N PHE A 74 -3.25 1.37 -9.08
CA PHE A 74 -3.20 2.83 -8.94
C PHE A 74 -3.14 3.26 -7.47
N GLY A 75 -3.79 2.52 -6.56
CA GLY A 75 -3.63 2.72 -5.12
C GLY A 75 -2.18 2.54 -4.68
N SER A 76 -1.51 1.48 -5.14
CA SER A 76 -0.12 1.18 -4.79
C SER A 76 0.84 2.20 -5.40
N LEU A 77 0.66 2.59 -6.66
CA LEU A 77 1.43 3.68 -7.28
C LEU A 77 1.26 5.00 -6.51
N THR A 78 0.04 5.28 -6.04
CA THR A 78 -0.23 6.45 -5.20
C THR A 78 0.48 6.35 -3.87
N ALA A 79 0.45 5.20 -3.22
CA ALA A 79 1.13 4.96 -1.95
C ALA A 79 2.64 5.17 -2.08
N ILE A 80 3.25 4.70 -3.17
CA ILE A 80 4.67 4.93 -3.47
C ILE A 80 4.95 6.41 -3.68
N PHE A 81 4.21 7.05 -4.57
CA PHE A 81 4.40 8.47 -4.88
C PHE A 81 4.23 9.34 -3.62
N LEU A 82 3.16 9.09 -2.86
CA LEU A 82 2.82 9.86 -1.67
C LEU A 82 3.83 9.62 -0.55
N GLY A 83 4.22 8.37 -0.30
CA GLY A 83 5.24 8.03 0.70
C GLY A 83 6.58 8.70 0.40
N VAL A 84 7.03 8.63 -0.85
CA VAL A 84 8.27 9.27 -1.30
C VAL A 84 8.18 10.78 -1.20
N PHE A 85 7.12 11.39 -1.73
CA PHE A 85 6.98 12.85 -1.75
C PHE A 85 6.86 13.44 -0.33
N LEU A 86 6.00 12.86 0.51
CA LEU A 86 5.71 13.38 1.82
C LEU A 86 6.89 13.25 2.79
N LEU A 87 7.60 12.12 2.79
CA LEU A 87 8.71 11.93 3.71
C LEU A 87 9.94 12.72 3.23
N TYR A 88 10.22 12.72 1.92
CA TYR A 88 11.37 13.43 1.39
C TYR A 88 11.24 14.95 1.49
N SER A 89 10.10 15.51 1.10
CA SER A 89 9.91 16.97 1.12
C SER A 89 10.09 17.53 2.52
N GLU A 90 9.83 16.74 3.56
CA GLU A 90 10.01 17.13 4.94
C GLU A 90 11.46 16.95 5.44
N VAL A 91 12.17 15.91 4.97
CA VAL A 91 13.61 15.73 5.24
C VAL A 91 14.44 16.84 4.58
N GLN A 92 14.12 17.20 3.33
CA GLN A 92 14.88 18.23 2.60
C GLN A 92 14.55 19.66 3.05
N ARG A 93 13.31 19.93 3.50
CA ARG A 93 12.93 21.24 4.07
C ARG A 93 13.53 21.50 5.45
N ARG A 94 14.11 20.50 6.12
CA ARG A 94 14.70 20.62 7.46
C ARG A 94 16.18 20.99 7.49
N THR A 95 16.81 21.40 6.39
CA THR A 95 18.18 21.93 6.46
C THR A 95 18.30 23.30 7.15
N ILE A 96 17.21 23.98 7.55
CA ILE A 96 17.31 25.29 8.24
C ILE A 96 16.22 25.44 9.33
N HIS A 97 16.54 25.04 10.57
CA HIS A 97 16.17 25.73 11.84
C HIS A 97 14.76 25.74 12.49
N ALA A 98 13.67 25.12 12.02
CA ALA A 98 12.33 25.47 12.58
C ALA A 98 11.56 24.47 13.49
N ILE A 99 12.17 23.43 14.10
CA ILE A 99 11.45 22.56 15.07
C ILE A 99 12.29 22.29 16.34
N VAL A 100 12.93 23.32 16.87
CA VAL A 100 13.58 23.27 18.20
C VAL A 100 12.57 23.40 19.36
N SER A 101 11.27 23.55 19.10
CA SER A 101 10.31 23.92 20.17
C SER A 101 9.55 22.77 20.83
N LYS A 102 9.53 21.55 20.26
CA LYS A 102 8.88 20.38 20.90
C LYS A 102 9.65 19.09 20.60
N PRO A 103 10.10 18.34 21.62
CA PRO A 103 10.74 17.05 21.42
C PRO A 103 9.68 16.06 20.93
N ILE A 104 9.58 15.89 19.62
CA ILE A 104 8.83 14.80 18.98
C ILE A 104 9.86 13.70 18.73
N GLU A 105 9.60 12.51 19.27
CA GLU A 105 10.49 11.38 19.05
C GLU A 105 10.40 10.91 17.60
N ARG A 106 11.50 10.42 17.03
CA ARG A 106 11.59 10.07 15.60
C ARG A 106 10.58 9.01 15.19
N TRP A 107 10.32 8.04 16.08
CA TRP A 107 9.32 7.00 15.83
C TRP A 107 7.90 7.58 15.84
N GLU A 108 7.59 8.53 16.73
CA GLU A 108 6.29 9.22 16.74
C GLU A 108 6.04 9.96 15.42
N PHE A 109 7.10 10.58 14.87
CA PHE A 109 7.05 11.25 13.59
C PHE A 109 6.77 10.27 12.43
N VAL A 110 7.53 9.16 12.34
CA VAL A 110 7.35 8.15 11.28
C VAL A 110 5.97 7.50 11.35
N PHE A 111 5.52 7.08 12.54
CA PHE A 111 4.19 6.51 12.75
C PHE A 111 3.07 7.51 12.44
N GLY A 112 3.22 8.77 12.88
CA GLY A 112 2.27 9.82 12.55
C GLY A 112 2.18 10.07 11.05
N LYS A 113 3.32 10.11 10.36
CA LYS A 113 3.38 10.30 8.90
C LYS A 113 2.68 9.14 8.17
N TYR A 114 2.97 7.91 8.57
CA TYR A 114 2.31 6.72 8.03
C TYR A 114 0.81 6.77 8.26
N LEU A 115 0.35 7.07 9.48
CA LEU A 115 -1.07 7.12 9.80
C LEU A 115 -1.82 8.18 8.97
N GLY A 116 -1.24 9.37 8.83
CA GLY A 116 -1.82 10.43 8.00
C GLY A 116 -1.93 10.04 6.53
N MET A 117 -0.89 9.38 6.00
CA MET A 117 -0.89 8.82 4.64
C MET A 117 -1.90 7.68 4.49
N ALA A 118 -1.97 6.76 5.45
CA ALA A 118 -2.90 5.66 5.47
C ALA A 118 -4.35 6.14 5.44
N LEU A 119 -4.68 7.23 6.15
CA LEU A 119 -6.01 7.85 6.08
C LEU A 119 -6.34 8.37 4.68
N VAL A 120 -5.39 9.05 4.02
CA VAL A 120 -5.60 9.53 2.63
C VAL A 120 -5.79 8.37 1.67
N LEU A 121 -4.93 7.34 1.76
CA LEU A 121 -5.04 6.15 0.92
C LEU A 121 -6.35 5.38 1.18
N SER A 122 -6.82 5.34 2.43
CA SER A 122 -8.11 4.73 2.78
C SER A 122 -9.28 5.46 2.13
N VAL A 123 -9.28 6.79 2.18
CA VAL A 123 -10.30 7.61 1.48
C VAL A 123 -10.21 7.37 -0.03
N LEU A 124 -9.02 7.32 -0.59
CA LEU A 124 -8.81 7.10 -2.02
C LEU A 124 -9.35 5.72 -2.47
N VAL A 125 -8.98 4.65 -1.77
CA VAL A 125 -9.47 3.30 -2.06
C VAL A 125 -10.99 3.20 -1.88
N ALA A 126 -11.55 3.87 -0.87
CA ALA A 126 -13.00 3.95 -0.69
C ALA A 126 -13.69 4.66 -1.87
N LEU A 127 -13.12 5.75 -2.38
CA LEU A 127 -13.63 6.45 -3.57
C LEU A 127 -13.55 5.56 -4.82
N PHE A 128 -12.46 4.82 -5.00
CA PHE A 128 -12.35 3.90 -6.13
C PHE A 128 -13.34 2.74 -6.03
N GLY A 129 -13.50 2.17 -4.83
CA GLY A 129 -14.49 1.13 -4.57
C GLY A 129 -15.92 1.63 -4.78
N LEU A 130 -16.22 2.87 -4.40
CA LEU A 130 -17.50 3.51 -4.67
C LEU A 130 -17.73 3.70 -6.18
N ALA A 131 -16.73 4.19 -6.91
CA ALA A 131 -16.82 4.34 -8.37
C ALA A 131 -17.09 3.00 -9.06
N MET A 132 -16.36 1.95 -8.67
CA MET A 132 -16.59 0.58 -9.15
C MET A 132 -18.00 0.08 -8.81
N ALA A 133 -18.47 0.29 -7.58
CA ALA A 133 -19.80 -0.15 -7.15
C ALA A 133 -20.93 0.56 -7.91
N LEU A 134 -20.80 1.86 -8.17
CA LEU A 134 -21.76 2.63 -8.97
C LEU A 134 -21.81 2.14 -10.43
N LEU A 135 -20.65 1.84 -11.02
CA LEU A 135 -20.57 1.31 -12.37
C LEU A 135 -21.20 -0.08 -12.48
N LEU A 136 -20.91 -0.99 -11.54
CA LEU A 136 -21.55 -2.30 -11.47
C LEU A 136 -23.07 -2.19 -11.26
N GLY A 137 -23.50 -1.27 -10.39
CA GLY A 137 -24.92 -1.00 -10.15
C GLY A 137 -25.64 -0.51 -11.41
N SER A 138 -24.98 0.29 -12.25
CA SER A 138 -25.53 0.75 -13.54
C SER A 138 -25.75 -0.38 -14.55
N GLN A 139 -25.02 -1.50 -14.42
CA GLN A 139 -25.21 -2.73 -15.20
C GLN A 139 -26.22 -3.70 -14.55
N GLY A 140 -26.90 -3.31 -13.48
CA GLY A 140 -27.82 -4.18 -12.74
C GLY A 140 -27.13 -5.25 -11.89
N VAL A 141 -25.82 -5.14 -11.67
CA VAL A 141 -25.04 -6.09 -10.86
C VAL A 141 -25.18 -5.73 -9.38
N ALA A 142 -25.76 -6.65 -8.61
CA ALA A 142 -25.89 -6.47 -7.16
C ALA A 142 -24.52 -6.44 -6.46
N PRO A 143 -24.36 -5.63 -5.39
CA PRO A 143 -23.15 -5.64 -4.58
C PRO A 143 -22.96 -7.02 -3.94
N SER A 144 -21.77 -7.59 -4.11
CA SER A 144 -21.43 -8.91 -3.58
C SER A 144 -20.44 -8.81 -2.42
N LEU A 145 -20.57 -9.71 -1.45
CA LEU A 145 -19.63 -9.80 -0.34
C LEU A 145 -18.21 -10.14 -0.80
N ALA A 146 -18.07 -10.81 -1.95
CA ALA A 146 -16.79 -11.13 -2.55
C ALA A 146 -16.03 -9.87 -3.02
N VAL A 147 -16.73 -8.92 -3.64
CA VAL A 147 -16.14 -7.63 -4.03
C VAL A 147 -15.71 -6.83 -2.81
N ALA A 148 -16.52 -6.85 -1.74
CA ALA A 148 -16.15 -6.18 -0.48
C ALA A 148 -14.87 -6.78 0.13
N LYS A 149 -14.73 -8.11 0.15
CA LYS A 149 -13.50 -8.79 0.63
C LYS A 149 -12.29 -8.43 -0.23
N ALA A 150 -12.45 -8.43 -1.55
CA ALA A 150 -11.37 -8.04 -2.46
C ALA A 150 -10.94 -6.58 -2.29
N LEU A 151 -11.90 -5.68 -2.04
CA LEU A 151 -11.60 -4.28 -1.73
C LEU A 151 -10.82 -4.13 -0.41
N VAL A 152 -11.15 -4.90 0.62
CA VAL A 152 -10.41 -4.91 1.90
C VAL A 152 -8.98 -5.40 1.71
N LEU A 153 -8.76 -6.42 0.89
CA LEU A 153 -7.41 -6.90 0.60
C LEU A 153 -6.63 -5.91 -0.25
N ALA A 154 -7.22 -5.34 -1.31
CA ALA A 154 -6.59 -4.28 -2.08
C ALA A 154 -6.21 -3.07 -1.21
N TRP A 155 -7.06 -2.71 -0.25
CA TRP A 155 -6.75 -1.69 0.75
C TRP A 155 -5.52 -2.06 1.59
N ALA A 156 -5.43 -3.31 2.07
CA ALA A 156 -4.28 -3.79 2.83
C ALA A 156 -2.99 -3.84 2.00
N GLU A 157 -3.08 -4.20 0.71
CA GLU A 157 -1.96 -4.11 -0.24
C GLU A 157 -1.42 -2.69 -0.28
N VAL A 158 -2.31 -1.72 -0.54
CA VAL A 158 -1.96 -0.30 -0.66
C VAL A 158 -1.32 0.21 0.62
N LEU A 159 -1.82 -0.17 1.79
CA LEU A 159 -1.24 0.22 3.08
C LEU A 159 0.13 -0.42 3.34
N THR A 160 0.34 -1.67 2.90
CA THR A 160 1.63 -2.36 3.00
C THR A 160 2.65 -1.69 2.08
N VAL A 161 2.26 -1.38 0.85
CA VAL A 161 3.09 -0.62 -0.11
C VAL A 161 3.44 0.77 0.41
N ALA A 162 2.52 1.42 1.13
CA ALA A 162 2.79 2.71 1.76
C ALA A 162 3.90 2.60 2.83
N ALA A 163 3.91 1.52 3.62
CA ALA A 163 4.96 1.27 4.61
C ALA A 163 6.32 1.01 3.93
N ILE A 164 6.33 0.26 2.83
CA ILE A 164 7.52 0.04 1.99
C ILE A 164 8.07 1.38 1.49
N ALA A 165 7.20 2.26 0.98
CA ALA A 165 7.59 3.56 0.46
C ALA A 165 8.21 4.45 1.54
N ILE A 166 7.63 4.47 2.75
CA ILE A 166 8.21 5.19 3.90
C ILE A 166 9.56 4.61 4.31
N PHE A 167 9.67 3.28 4.37
CA PHE A 167 10.91 2.62 4.73
C PHE A 167 12.07 3.02 3.81
N PHE A 168 11.91 2.93 2.50
CA PHE A 168 12.99 3.35 1.58
C PHE A 168 13.26 4.84 1.65
N SER A 169 12.22 5.65 1.79
CA SER A 169 12.34 7.10 1.88
C SER A 169 13.07 7.59 3.14
N SER A 170 13.16 6.77 4.20
CA SER A 170 13.85 7.19 5.42
C SER A 170 15.37 7.21 5.28
N PHE A 171 15.95 6.51 4.30
CA PHE A 171 17.40 6.44 4.12
C PHE A 171 17.89 6.72 2.69
N SER A 172 17.02 6.66 1.68
CA SER A 172 17.39 6.88 0.28
C SER A 172 17.02 8.28 -0.24
N SER A 173 17.45 8.61 -1.47
CA SER A 173 16.96 9.78 -2.22
C SER A 173 15.55 9.51 -2.79
N PRO A 174 14.78 10.51 -3.24
CA PRO A 174 13.42 10.30 -3.74
C PRO A 174 13.37 9.35 -4.92
N PHE A 175 14.30 9.57 -5.84
CA PHE A 175 14.38 8.80 -7.07
C PHE A 175 14.69 7.32 -6.77
N LEU A 176 15.70 7.08 -5.92
CA LEU A 176 16.03 5.72 -5.48
C LEU A 176 14.92 5.07 -4.66
N SER A 177 14.27 5.83 -3.78
CA SER A 177 13.18 5.32 -2.95
C SER A 177 11.98 4.91 -3.80
N GLY A 178 11.65 5.69 -4.82
CA GLY A 178 10.63 5.35 -5.80
C GLY A 178 10.97 4.08 -6.57
N ILE A 179 12.21 3.95 -7.06
CA ILE A 179 12.67 2.74 -7.76
C ILE A 179 12.61 1.52 -6.86
N PHE A 180 13.11 1.60 -5.62
CA PHE A 180 13.11 0.47 -4.71
C PHE A 180 11.69 0.07 -4.29
N ALA A 181 10.82 1.03 -4.00
CA ALA A 181 9.43 0.74 -3.65
C ALA A 181 8.66 0.14 -4.83
N LEU A 182 8.87 0.64 -6.06
CA LEU A 182 8.29 0.06 -7.27
C LEU A 182 8.83 -1.34 -7.55
N GLY A 183 10.14 -1.55 -7.38
CA GLY A 183 10.78 -2.85 -7.54
C GLY A 183 10.25 -3.86 -6.53
N LEU A 184 10.13 -3.48 -5.25
CA LEU A 184 9.59 -4.35 -4.21
C LEU A 184 8.11 -4.65 -4.42
N PHE A 185 7.34 -3.65 -4.88
CA PHE A 185 5.95 -3.84 -5.29
C PHE A 185 5.83 -4.85 -6.44
N ALA A 186 6.63 -4.70 -7.50
CA ALA A 186 6.63 -5.59 -8.65
C ALA A 186 7.07 -7.01 -8.26
N LEU A 187 8.15 -7.15 -7.49
CA LEU A 187 8.64 -8.45 -7.00
C LEU A 187 7.59 -9.13 -6.14
N GLY A 188 7.01 -8.42 -5.17
CA GLY A 188 5.99 -8.99 -4.28
C GLY A 188 4.71 -9.40 -5.01
N ARG A 189 4.40 -8.77 -6.15
CA ARG A 189 3.21 -9.12 -6.96
C ARG A 189 3.47 -10.27 -7.93
N LEU A 190 4.72 -10.44 -8.34
CA LEU A 190 5.19 -11.50 -9.25
C LEU A 190 5.76 -12.72 -8.49
N THR A 191 5.61 -12.79 -7.17
CA THR A 191 6.08 -13.93 -6.34
C THR A 191 5.72 -15.29 -6.95
N PRO A 192 4.46 -15.59 -7.34
CA PRO A 192 4.12 -16.91 -7.90
C PRO A 192 4.81 -17.20 -9.23
N ASP A 193 4.97 -16.18 -10.08
CA ASP A 193 5.63 -16.32 -11.38
C ASP A 193 7.14 -16.54 -11.21
N ILE A 194 7.76 -15.89 -10.21
CA ILE A 194 9.16 -16.08 -9.86
C ILE A 194 9.39 -17.49 -9.31
N GLU A 195 8.50 -17.99 -8.44
CA GLU A 195 8.56 -19.36 -7.93
C GLU A 195 8.43 -20.40 -9.05
N ALA A 196 7.47 -20.21 -9.96
CA ALA A 196 7.27 -21.09 -11.11
C ALA A 196 8.47 -21.10 -12.07
N ALA A 197 9.06 -19.92 -12.32
CA ALA A 197 10.26 -19.78 -13.12
C ALA A 197 11.49 -20.41 -12.42
N ALA A 198 11.62 -20.22 -11.10
CA ALA A 198 12.71 -20.80 -10.31
C ALA A 198 12.61 -22.34 -10.28
N ALA A 199 11.41 -22.90 -10.17
CA ALA A 199 11.20 -24.36 -10.15
C ALA A 199 11.59 -25.04 -11.47
N THR A 200 11.56 -24.31 -12.59
CA THR A 200 11.90 -24.81 -13.93
C THR A 200 13.30 -24.40 -14.38
N ALA A 201 14.01 -23.60 -13.59
CA ALA A 201 15.33 -23.09 -13.91
C ALA A 201 16.41 -24.19 -13.83
N GLN A 202 17.34 -24.17 -14.78
CA GLN A 202 18.50 -25.06 -14.77
C GLN A 202 19.62 -24.47 -13.89
N GLY A 203 20.07 -25.23 -12.89
CA GLY A 203 21.16 -24.87 -11.98
C GLY A 203 20.71 -24.53 -10.55
N THR A 204 21.54 -24.84 -9.56
CA THR A 204 21.16 -24.78 -8.13
C THR A 204 21.12 -23.36 -7.56
N TRP A 205 21.82 -22.39 -8.19
CA TRP A 205 21.92 -21.04 -7.66
C TRP A 205 20.69 -20.18 -7.93
N ILE A 206 19.96 -20.43 -9.03
CA ILE A 206 18.78 -19.63 -9.40
C ILE A 206 17.64 -19.84 -8.39
N PRO A 207 17.23 -21.08 -8.05
CA PRO A 207 16.23 -21.30 -7.01
C PRO A 207 16.68 -20.77 -5.65
N ALA A 208 17.95 -20.96 -5.29
CA ALA A 208 18.47 -20.49 -4.00
C ALA A 208 18.38 -18.97 -3.85
N VAL A 209 18.78 -18.21 -4.89
CA VAL A 209 18.67 -16.75 -4.89
C VAL A 209 17.20 -16.32 -4.90
N ALA A 210 16.35 -16.99 -5.67
CA ALA A 210 14.92 -16.69 -5.71
C ALA A 210 14.27 -16.87 -4.33
N THR A 211 14.51 -18.00 -3.64
CA THR A 211 13.98 -18.25 -2.30
C THR A 211 14.40 -17.18 -1.30
N VAL A 212 15.69 -16.84 -1.25
CA VAL A 212 16.19 -15.81 -0.33
C VAL A 212 15.58 -14.44 -0.66
N ALA A 213 15.46 -14.10 -1.95
CA ALA A 213 14.83 -12.85 -2.36
C ALA A 213 13.35 -12.80 -1.96
N LEU A 214 12.59 -13.85 -2.24
CA LEU A 214 11.16 -13.91 -1.95
C LEU A 214 10.85 -13.94 -0.44
N GLU A 215 11.75 -14.45 0.39
CA GLU A 215 11.58 -14.42 1.86
C GLU A 215 11.83 -13.02 2.46
N LEU A 216 12.60 -12.17 1.76
CA LEU A 216 12.87 -10.78 2.17
C LEU A 216 11.81 -9.79 1.68
N VAL A 217 11.03 -10.15 0.65
CA VAL A 217 10.02 -9.30 0.04
C VAL A 217 8.63 -9.65 0.60
N PRO A 218 7.80 -8.66 0.98
CA PRO A 218 6.41 -8.95 1.32
C PRO A 218 5.68 -9.50 0.09
N ASP A 219 5.08 -10.67 0.23
CA ASP A 219 4.28 -11.28 -0.82
C ASP A 219 2.96 -10.50 -0.97
N LEU A 220 2.95 -9.56 -1.90
CA LEU A 220 1.79 -8.70 -2.18
C LEU A 220 0.73 -9.43 -3.00
N HIS A 221 1.10 -10.55 -3.63
CA HIS A 221 0.15 -11.40 -4.34
C HIS A 221 -0.96 -11.91 -3.39
N LEU A 222 -0.66 -12.10 -2.10
CA LEU A 222 -1.64 -12.47 -1.07
C LEU A 222 -2.81 -11.49 -0.94
N PHE A 223 -2.63 -10.22 -1.31
CA PHE A 223 -3.70 -9.24 -1.29
C PHE A 223 -4.44 -9.15 -2.63
N SER A 224 -3.85 -9.69 -3.68
CA SER A 224 -4.39 -9.71 -5.03
C SER A 224 -5.24 -10.94 -5.24
N ILE A 225 -6.55 -10.84 -5.02
CA ILE A 225 -7.48 -11.84 -5.52
C ILE A 225 -7.66 -11.62 -7.02
N SER A 226 -6.71 -12.10 -7.81
CA SER A 226 -6.81 -12.17 -9.27
C SER A 226 -6.65 -13.63 -9.68
N GLY A 227 -7.72 -14.39 -9.53
CA GLY A 227 -7.76 -15.82 -9.84
C GLY A 227 -9.20 -16.20 -10.19
N ARG A 228 -9.39 -16.62 -11.44
CA ARG A 228 -10.67 -17.07 -12.05
C ARG A 228 -11.41 -18.03 -11.09
N MET A 229 -12.72 -17.97 -10.77
CA MET A 229 -13.98 -17.41 -11.28
C MET A 229 -14.88 -16.85 -10.15
N LEU A 230 -15.71 -15.85 -10.46
CA LEU A 230 -16.85 -15.41 -9.64
C LEU A 230 -18.16 -16.00 -10.21
N ASP A 231 -18.98 -16.58 -9.33
CA ASP A 231 -20.24 -17.32 -9.57
C ASP A 231 -20.11 -18.77 -10.12
N GLY A 232 -19.04 -19.48 -9.75
CA GLY A 232 -18.96 -20.93 -10.02
C GLY A 232 -17.75 -21.70 -9.49
N VAL A 233 -16.86 -21.07 -8.70
CA VAL A 233 -15.64 -21.63 -8.06
C VAL A 233 -14.48 -21.79 -9.08
N ALA A 234 -13.29 -21.17 -8.95
CA ALA A 234 -12.43 -20.99 -7.78
C ALA A 234 -12.19 -19.53 -7.38
N VAL A 235 -11.79 -19.27 -6.14
CA VAL A 235 -11.42 -17.93 -5.66
C VAL A 235 -10.03 -18.01 -5.04
N SER A 236 -9.13 -17.12 -5.47
CA SER A 236 -7.71 -17.04 -5.10
C SER A 236 -6.77 -18.09 -5.72
N VAL A 237 -5.50 -17.70 -5.83
CA VAL A 237 -4.38 -18.54 -6.30
C VAL A 237 -4.04 -19.66 -5.31
N HIS A 238 -4.61 -19.63 -4.09
CA HIS A 238 -4.44 -20.68 -3.07
C HIS A 238 -5.55 -21.74 -3.08
N GLY A 239 -6.47 -21.73 -4.05
CA GLY A 239 -7.42 -22.83 -4.27
C GLY A 239 -8.57 -22.96 -3.26
N GLU A 240 -8.58 -22.22 -2.15
CA GLU A 240 -9.71 -22.15 -1.22
C GLU A 240 -10.53 -20.86 -1.40
N PHE A 241 -11.87 -20.99 -1.29
CA PHE A 241 -12.80 -19.87 -1.19
C PHE A 241 -12.24 -18.78 -0.27
N VAL A 242 -12.25 -17.52 -0.71
CA VAL A 242 -11.84 -16.36 0.12
C VAL A 242 -12.80 -16.23 1.30
N GLY A 243 -12.50 -16.97 2.36
CA GLY A 243 -13.17 -16.92 3.64
C GLY A 243 -12.71 -15.69 4.42
N TRP A 244 -13.49 -15.33 5.44
CA TRP A 244 -13.04 -14.31 6.40
C TRP A 244 -11.76 -14.75 7.14
N GLY A 245 -11.50 -16.05 7.26
CA GLY A 245 -10.24 -16.60 7.76
C GLY A 245 -9.05 -16.15 6.91
N TYR A 246 -9.12 -16.34 5.58
CA TYR A 246 -8.08 -15.86 4.65
C TYR A 246 -7.90 -14.34 4.71
N VAL A 247 -9.01 -13.59 4.73
CA VAL A 247 -8.92 -12.13 4.85
C VAL A 247 -8.23 -11.73 6.15
N ALA A 248 -8.55 -12.38 7.27
CA ALA A 248 -7.92 -12.11 8.55
C ALA A 248 -6.42 -12.46 8.57
N THR A 249 -6.03 -13.60 7.98
CA THR A 249 -4.60 -13.99 7.90
C THR A 249 -3.81 -13.04 7.00
N ALA A 250 -4.36 -12.65 5.84
CA ALA A 250 -3.74 -11.67 4.95
C ALA A 250 -3.60 -10.29 5.63
N LEU A 251 -4.66 -9.82 6.31
CA LEU A 251 -4.59 -8.57 7.08
C LEU A 251 -3.55 -8.64 8.21
N GLY A 252 -3.47 -9.77 8.92
CA GLY A 252 -2.45 -10.00 9.94
C GLY A 252 -1.04 -9.97 9.37
N TYR A 253 -0.82 -10.65 8.24
CA TYR A 253 0.44 -10.64 7.51
C TYR A 253 0.85 -9.22 7.10
N GLY A 254 -0.06 -8.45 6.48
CA GLY A 254 0.19 -7.05 6.12
C GLY A 254 0.50 -6.18 7.32
N ALA A 255 -0.25 -6.32 8.42
CA ALA A 255 -0.03 -5.57 9.65
C ALA A 255 1.37 -5.85 10.25
N LEU A 256 1.81 -7.11 10.25
CA LEU A 256 3.16 -7.48 10.71
C LEU A 256 4.25 -6.83 9.86
N TRP A 257 4.11 -6.86 8.53
CA TRP A 257 5.04 -6.20 7.63
C TRP A 257 5.05 -4.68 7.81
N ILE A 258 3.88 -4.04 7.93
CA ILE A 258 3.77 -2.61 8.20
C ILE A 258 4.51 -2.26 9.49
N LEU A 259 4.25 -2.98 10.59
CA LEU A 259 4.90 -2.72 11.87
C LEU A 259 6.42 -2.91 11.78
N GLY A 260 6.88 -3.99 11.14
CA GLY A 260 8.30 -4.27 10.93
C GLY A 260 9.01 -3.19 10.11
N LEU A 261 8.41 -2.76 9.00
CA LEU A 261 8.95 -1.72 8.13
C LEU A 261 8.97 -0.34 8.81
N LEU A 262 7.94 0.01 9.57
CA LEU A 262 7.90 1.26 10.34
C LEU A 262 8.92 1.25 11.48
N ALA A 263 9.07 0.11 12.17
CA ALA A 263 10.10 -0.06 13.19
C ALA A 263 11.50 0.11 12.56
N ALA A 264 11.79 -0.58 11.46
CA ALA A 264 13.06 -0.47 10.74
C ALA A 264 13.32 0.96 10.24
N SER A 265 12.29 1.62 9.68
CA SER A 265 12.36 3.01 9.25
C SER A 265 12.71 3.95 10.42
N SER A 266 12.09 3.75 11.58
CA SER A 266 12.35 4.55 12.78
C SER A 266 13.79 4.40 13.30
N LEU A 267 14.39 3.22 13.15
CA LEU A 267 15.78 2.94 13.52
C LEU A 267 16.76 3.56 12.52
N LEU A 268 16.50 3.44 11.21
CA LEU A 268 17.37 4.00 10.17
C LEU A 268 17.35 5.54 10.19
N PHE A 269 16.19 6.14 10.47
CA PHE A 269 16.05 7.58 10.59
C PHE A 269 16.90 8.17 11.73
N GLN A 270 17.32 7.38 12.73
CA GLN A 270 18.22 7.85 13.80
C GLN A 270 19.65 8.12 13.32
N ARG A 271 20.11 7.48 12.24
CA ARG A 271 21.51 7.52 11.80
C ARG A 271 21.84 8.69 10.86
N ARG A 272 20.85 9.35 10.25
CA ARG A 272 21.08 10.45 9.28
C ARG A 272 21.47 11.79 9.90
N ASP A 273 21.23 12.01 11.19
CA ASP A 273 21.45 13.33 11.83
C ASP A 273 22.84 13.46 12.51
N PHE A 274 23.78 12.54 12.24
CA PHE A 274 25.12 12.54 12.84
C PHE A 274 26.28 12.68 11.84
N SER A 275 26.04 13.14 10.61
CA SER A 275 27.11 13.44 9.63
C SER A 275 26.98 14.85 9.07
#